data_AF-A0A343J0E0-F1
#
_entry.id   AF-A0A343J0E0-F1
#
_cell.length_a   1.000
_cell.length_b   1.000
_cell.length_c   1.000
_cell.angle_alpha   90.00
_cell.angle_beta   90.00
_cell.angle_gamma   90.00
#
_symmetry.space_group_name_H-M   'P 1'
#
loop_
_entity.id
_entity.type
_entity.pdbx_description
1 polymer ?
#
loop_
_entity_poly.entity_id
_entity_poly.type
_entity_poly.pdbx_seq_one_letter_code
_entity_poly.pdbx_strand_id
1 'polypeptide(L)'
;MTRIALAPSKMVLLMSLVITGAHASPEQPLIKDTPFVSGQAYKKGFFWYDDPAKKSEAEEEKVLPPTGAASSPSKEEKVDLNSKWLKENMPRLLTQAMDNPTAENLSRYYTAQRLMLDISTRFSDKSKDYFLKNPMMSEKRRQPVEKVALDAHRTVVEKISKR
;
A
#
# COMPACT_ATOMS: atom_id res chain seq x y z
N MET A 1 65.04 21.10 -29.84
CA MET A 1 65.04 20.49 -28.49
C MET A 1 64.30 21.42 -27.54
N THR A 2 63.55 20.84 -26.58
CA THR A 2 63.07 21.41 -25.30
C THR A 2 61.92 22.45 -25.25
N ARG A 3 60.70 21.88 -25.11
CA ARG A 3 59.56 22.17 -24.21
C ARG A 3 58.87 23.56 -24.19
N ILE A 4 57.63 23.52 -24.69
CA ILE A 4 56.55 24.51 -24.55
C ILE A 4 55.92 24.39 -23.16
N ALA A 5 55.82 25.49 -22.41
CA ALA A 5 54.91 25.63 -21.26
C ALA A 5 53.83 26.64 -21.65
N LEU A 6 52.59 26.17 -21.73
CA LEU A 6 51.41 26.94 -22.11
C LEU A 6 50.55 27.18 -20.86
N ALA A 7 50.39 28.43 -20.45
CA ALA A 7 49.31 28.85 -19.57
C ALA A 7 48.76 30.18 -20.08
N PRO A 8 47.53 30.22 -20.63
CA PRO A 8 46.92 31.46 -21.07
C PRO A 8 46.18 32.17 -19.94
N SER A 9 46.58 33.42 -19.73
CA SER A 9 45.81 34.52 -19.17
C SER A 9 44.45 34.69 -19.88
N LYS A 10 43.42 35.06 -19.12
CA LYS A 10 42.34 36.05 -19.43
C LYS A 10 41.30 36.02 -18.28
N MET A 11 41.20 37.06 -17.46
CA MET A 11 40.42 38.28 -17.71
C MET A 11 38.96 38.11 -17.28
N VAL A 12 38.62 38.79 -16.17
CA VAL A 12 37.36 39.53 -15.92
C VAL A 12 36.05 38.74 -15.96
N LEU A 13 35.36 38.61 -14.81
CA LEU A 13 34.08 39.31 -14.57
C LEU A 13 33.61 39.06 -13.13
N LEU A 14 33.25 40.14 -12.44
CA LEU A 14 32.42 40.16 -11.23
C LEU A 14 31.18 39.25 -11.40
N MET A 15 30.89 38.42 -10.38
CA MET A 15 29.54 38.41 -9.79
C MET A 15 29.59 37.84 -8.37
N SER A 16 29.23 38.71 -7.44
CA SER A 16 28.93 38.41 -6.04
C SER A 16 27.97 37.22 -5.95
N LEU A 17 28.35 36.18 -5.21
CA LEU A 17 27.38 35.28 -4.60
C LEU A 17 27.38 35.54 -3.08
N VAL A 18 26.80 36.69 -2.73
CA VAL A 18 26.19 36.87 -1.41
C VAL A 18 25.06 35.85 -1.34
N ILE A 19 25.29 34.71 -0.68
CA ILE A 19 24.19 33.83 -0.25
C ILE A 19 23.50 34.57 0.90
N THR A 20 22.64 35.51 0.54
CA THR A 20 21.72 36.16 1.46
C THR A 20 20.70 35.11 1.88
N GLY A 21 20.52 34.95 3.18
CA GLY A 21 19.47 34.11 3.74
C GLY A 21 18.14 34.46 3.10
N ALA A 22 17.43 33.44 2.63
CA ALA A 22 16.06 33.58 2.18
C ALA A 22 15.23 34.10 3.35
N HIS A 23 14.96 35.41 3.34
CA HIS A 23 13.87 35.99 4.10
C HIS A 23 12.59 35.25 3.67
N ALA A 24 12.04 34.46 4.59
CA ALA A 24 10.72 33.90 4.47
C ALA A 24 9.72 35.06 4.41
N SER A 25 9.38 35.49 3.20
CA SER A 25 8.26 36.40 2.95
C SER A 25 6.97 35.64 3.26
N PRO A 26 6.14 36.08 4.23
CA PRO A 26 5.04 35.27 4.75
C PRO A 26 3.81 35.21 3.83
N GLU A 27 3.82 35.83 2.65
CA GLU A 27 2.64 35.90 1.79
C GLU A 27 2.93 35.38 0.39
N GLN A 28 2.92 34.05 0.26
CA GLN A 28 2.79 33.37 -1.03
C GLN A 28 1.30 33.10 -1.27
N PRO A 29 0.70 33.57 -2.38
CA PRO A 29 -0.72 33.40 -2.64
C PRO A 29 -1.06 31.93 -2.90
N LEU A 30 -2.20 31.50 -2.35
CA LEU A 30 -2.80 30.18 -2.54
C LEU A 30 -3.17 29.96 -4.02
N ILE A 31 -2.49 29.02 -4.69
CA ILE A 31 -2.81 28.62 -6.07
C ILE A 31 -3.96 27.62 -6.00
N LYS A 32 -5.13 27.98 -6.56
CA LYS A 32 -6.39 27.26 -6.33
C LYS A 32 -6.61 26.03 -7.21
N ASP A 33 -5.77 25.78 -8.23
CA ASP A 33 -6.06 24.80 -9.28
C ASP A 33 -4.90 23.85 -9.63
N THR A 34 -4.00 23.55 -8.70
CA THR A 34 -2.93 22.55 -8.92
C THR A 34 -3.16 21.29 -8.08
N PRO A 35 -2.91 20.08 -8.63
CA PRO A 35 -3.00 18.82 -7.88
C PRO A 35 -1.85 18.63 -6.88
N PHE A 36 -0.89 19.56 -6.84
CA PHE A 36 0.22 19.55 -5.89
C PHE A 36 -0.13 20.39 -4.66
N VAL A 37 -0.02 19.75 -3.49
CA VAL A 37 -0.21 20.38 -2.18
C VAL A 37 1.07 21.13 -1.83
N SER A 38 1.06 22.46 -1.91
CA SER A 38 2.07 23.26 -1.22
C SER A 38 1.91 23.06 0.28
N GLY A 39 3.03 22.90 1.00
CA GLY A 39 3.11 22.40 2.38
C GLY A 39 2.40 23.22 3.48
N GLN A 40 1.49 24.13 3.14
CA GLN A 40 0.71 24.96 4.05
C GLN A 40 -0.78 24.61 4.13
N ALA A 41 -1.26 23.56 3.46
CA ALA A 41 -2.68 23.16 3.49
C ALA A 41 -3.16 22.51 4.81
N TYR A 42 -2.37 22.55 5.89
CA TYR A 42 -2.75 21.97 7.18
C TYR A 42 -3.17 23.05 8.19
N LYS A 43 -4.42 23.52 8.11
CA LYS A 43 -5.10 24.13 9.28
C LYS A 43 -5.83 23.09 10.15
N LYS A 44 -5.83 21.81 9.78
CA LYS A 44 -6.35 20.68 10.57
C LYS A 44 -5.28 19.58 10.59
N GLY A 45 -4.85 19.16 11.79
CA GLY A 45 -3.84 18.11 11.98
C GLY A 45 -4.39 16.68 11.81
N PHE A 46 -3.56 15.67 12.08
CA PHE A 46 -3.84 14.23 11.89
C PHE A 46 -4.96 13.64 12.79
N PHE A 47 -5.56 14.44 13.67
CA PHE A 47 -6.66 14.03 14.55
C PHE A 47 -7.81 15.05 14.47
N TRP A 48 -8.55 15.09 13.36
CA TRP A 48 -9.78 15.88 13.26
C TRP A 48 -10.89 15.07 12.61
N TYR A 49 -12.08 15.08 13.23
CA TYR A 49 -13.32 14.55 12.66
C TYR A 49 -14.28 15.73 12.46
N ASP A 50 -14.82 15.85 11.24
CA ASP A 50 -15.96 16.75 11.01
C ASP A 50 -17.23 16.01 11.42
N ASP A 51 -17.94 16.55 12.41
CA ASP A 51 -19.12 15.95 13.01
C ASP A 51 -20.25 15.82 11.95
N PRO A 52 -20.75 14.61 11.65
CA PRO A 52 -21.68 14.38 10.53
C PRO A 52 -23.09 14.97 10.75
N ALA A 53 -23.36 15.57 11.91
CA ALA A 53 -24.69 16.02 12.32
C ALA A 53 -25.21 17.32 11.65
N LYS A 54 -24.47 17.92 10.72
CA LYS A 54 -24.92 19.16 10.02
C LYS A 54 -25.28 18.98 8.54
N LYS A 55 -25.50 17.74 8.09
CA LYS A 55 -25.99 17.44 6.73
C LYS A 55 -27.31 16.66 6.71
N SER A 56 -28.17 16.92 7.69
CA SER A 56 -29.58 16.53 7.69
C SER A 56 -30.42 17.79 7.45
N GLU A 57 -30.64 18.12 6.19
CA GLU A 57 -31.90 18.68 5.66
C GLU A 57 -31.71 18.88 4.14
N ALA A 58 -32.70 18.49 3.35
CA ALA A 58 -32.74 18.49 1.88
C ALA A 58 -31.94 17.36 1.20
N GLU A 59 -32.58 16.21 0.97
CA GLU A 59 -33.39 16.00 -0.24
C GLU A 59 -33.94 14.56 -0.21
N GLU A 60 -35.20 14.42 0.19
CA GLU A 60 -35.99 13.21 -0.06
C GLU A 60 -36.20 13.09 -1.57
N GLU A 61 -35.31 12.38 -2.27
CA GLU A 61 -35.65 11.83 -3.58
C GLU A 61 -36.08 10.37 -3.40
N LYS A 62 -37.39 10.17 -3.53
CA LYS A 62 -38.07 8.88 -3.46
C LYS A 62 -37.63 8.03 -4.66
N VAL A 63 -36.55 7.28 -4.50
CA VAL A 63 -36.11 6.29 -5.48
C VAL A 63 -37.15 5.17 -5.53
N LEU A 64 -37.87 5.08 -6.64
CA LEU A 64 -38.76 3.96 -6.95
C LEU A 64 -37.95 2.65 -6.94
N PRO A 65 -38.49 1.54 -6.38
CA PRO A 65 -37.77 0.27 -6.40
C PRO A 65 -37.53 -0.15 -7.85
N PRO A 66 -36.32 -0.63 -8.22
CA PRO A 66 -36.13 -1.24 -9.52
C PRO A 66 -37.09 -2.42 -9.62
N THR A 67 -37.96 -2.41 -10.63
CA THR A 67 -38.80 -3.56 -10.95
C THR A 67 -37.83 -4.71 -11.25
N GLY A 68 -37.74 -5.65 -10.31
CA GLY A 68 -36.85 -6.79 -10.42
C GLY A 68 -37.32 -7.64 -11.59
N ALA A 69 -36.53 -7.66 -12.66
CA ALA A 69 -36.63 -8.74 -13.63
C ALA A 69 -36.37 -10.04 -12.87
N ALA A 70 -37.40 -10.87 -12.78
CA ALA A 70 -37.34 -12.18 -12.14
C ALA A 70 -36.28 -13.03 -12.86
N SER A 71 -35.09 -13.13 -12.27
CA SER A 71 -34.13 -14.16 -12.61
C SER A 71 -34.69 -15.48 -12.08
N SER A 72 -35.04 -16.36 -13.00
CA SER A 72 -35.47 -17.73 -12.72
C SER A 72 -34.49 -18.44 -11.77
N PRO A 73 -34.97 -19.25 -10.82
CA PRO A 73 -34.11 -19.97 -9.89
C PRO A 73 -33.33 -21.04 -10.67
N SER A 74 -32.09 -20.70 -11.06
CA SER A 74 -31.11 -21.70 -11.46
C SER A 74 -30.82 -22.56 -10.23
N LYS A 75 -30.97 -23.87 -10.39
CA LYS A 75 -30.77 -24.89 -9.37
C LYS A 75 -29.51 -24.58 -8.55
N GLU A 76 -29.70 -24.19 -7.30
CA GLU A 76 -28.64 -23.80 -6.39
C GLU A 76 -27.86 -25.04 -5.94
N GLU A 77 -26.93 -25.48 -6.79
CA GLU A 77 -25.87 -26.36 -6.34
C GLU A 77 -24.98 -25.54 -5.41
N LYS A 78 -24.87 -25.97 -4.15
CA LYS A 78 -24.03 -25.31 -3.15
C LYS A 78 -22.57 -25.53 -3.54
N VAL A 79 -21.99 -24.55 -4.22
CA VAL A 79 -20.57 -24.55 -4.56
C VAL A 79 -19.78 -23.99 -3.38
N ASP A 80 -18.89 -24.80 -2.83
CA ASP A 80 -17.96 -24.35 -1.79
C ASP A 80 -16.88 -23.45 -2.41
N LEU A 81 -16.90 -22.18 -2.03
CA LEU A 81 -15.92 -21.17 -2.49
C LEU A 81 -14.58 -21.31 -1.75
N ASN A 82 -13.82 -22.35 -2.11
CA ASN A 82 -12.52 -22.68 -1.53
C ASN A 82 -11.35 -22.24 -2.43
N SER A 83 -10.11 -22.40 -1.93
CA SER A 83 -8.89 -22.07 -2.68
C SER A 83 -8.75 -22.83 -4.00
N LYS A 84 -9.18 -24.09 -4.03
CA LYS A 84 -9.22 -24.91 -5.25
C LYS A 84 -10.15 -24.29 -6.30
N TRP A 85 -11.37 -23.94 -5.89
CA TRP A 85 -12.36 -23.32 -6.78
C TRP A 85 -11.84 -21.99 -7.34
N LEU A 86 -11.25 -21.15 -6.48
CA LEU A 86 -10.64 -19.88 -6.90
C LEU A 86 -9.52 -20.11 -7.91
N LYS A 87 -8.61 -21.07 -7.67
CA LYS A 87 -7.51 -21.36 -8.59
C LYS A 87 -8.01 -21.74 -9.99
N GLU A 88 -9.08 -22.52 -10.07
CA GLU A 88 -9.66 -22.99 -11.34
C GLU A 88 -10.46 -21.88 -12.05
N ASN A 89 -11.19 -21.05 -11.29
CA ASN A 89 -12.16 -20.10 -11.86
C ASN A 89 -11.64 -18.67 -12.02
N MET A 90 -10.62 -18.26 -11.27
CA MET A 90 -10.06 -16.90 -11.33
C MET A 90 -9.62 -16.47 -12.75
N PRO A 91 -8.92 -17.31 -13.53
CA PRO A 91 -8.54 -16.94 -14.90
C PRO A 91 -9.76 -16.65 -15.78
N ARG A 92 -10.83 -17.45 -15.64
CA ARG A 92 -12.08 -17.28 -16.40
C ARG A 92 -12.80 -15.99 -16.03
N LEU A 93 -12.86 -15.66 -14.74
CA LEU A 93 -13.45 -14.41 -14.26
C LEU A 93 -12.66 -13.19 -14.77
N LEU A 94 -11.33 -13.31 -14.81
CA LEU A 94 -10.45 -12.26 -15.32
C LEU A 94 -10.66 -12.03 -16.82
N THR A 95 -10.63 -13.08 -17.64
CA THR A 95 -10.84 -12.94 -19.09
C THR A 95 -12.22 -12.37 -19.39
N GLN A 96 -13.27 -12.81 -18.68
CA GLN A 96 -14.62 -12.24 -18.82
C GLN A 96 -14.69 -10.75 -18.49
N ALA A 97 -13.98 -10.32 -17.45
CA ALA A 97 -13.91 -8.91 -17.08
C ALA A 97 -13.09 -8.08 -18.07
N MET A 98 -12.05 -8.65 -18.67
CA MET A 98 -11.22 -7.98 -19.67
C MET A 98 -11.92 -7.87 -21.03
N ASP A 99 -12.54 -8.95 -21.49
CA ASP A 99 -13.20 -9.01 -22.79
C ASP A 99 -14.49 -8.18 -22.81
N ASN A 100 -15.21 -8.15 -21.68
CA ASN A 100 -16.43 -7.36 -21.53
C ASN A 100 -16.48 -6.67 -20.15
N PRO A 101 -15.96 -5.44 -20.04
CA PRO A 101 -15.85 -4.71 -18.77
C PRO A 101 -17.20 -4.13 -18.31
N THR A 102 -18.17 -5.00 -18.04
CA THR A 102 -19.43 -4.63 -17.38
C THR A 102 -19.25 -4.53 -15.87
N ALA A 103 -20.09 -3.72 -15.20
CA ALA A 103 -20.08 -3.61 -13.74
C ALA A 103 -20.25 -4.97 -13.04
N GLU A 104 -21.02 -5.88 -13.63
CA GLU A 104 -21.22 -7.22 -13.11
C GLU A 104 -19.98 -8.10 -13.26
N ASN A 105 -19.31 -8.10 -14.41
CA ASN A 105 -18.10 -8.91 -14.61
C ASN A 105 -16.94 -8.42 -13.73
N LEU A 106 -16.80 -7.10 -13.62
CA LEU A 106 -15.82 -6.48 -12.72
C LEU A 106 -16.10 -6.84 -11.26
N SER A 107 -17.36 -6.74 -10.81
CA SER A 107 -17.72 -7.07 -9.43
C SER A 107 -17.50 -8.56 -9.11
N ARG A 108 -17.81 -9.47 -10.04
CA ARG A 108 -17.54 -10.91 -9.90
C ARG A 108 -16.05 -11.18 -9.69
N TYR A 109 -15.19 -10.58 -10.52
CA TYR A 109 -13.74 -10.76 -10.40
C TYR A 109 -13.20 -10.19 -9.08
N TYR A 110 -13.52 -8.94 -8.75
CA TYR A 110 -12.98 -8.30 -7.54
C TYR A 110 -13.52 -8.93 -6.25
N THR A 111 -14.75 -9.43 -6.26
CA THR A 111 -15.30 -10.19 -5.13
C THR A 111 -14.54 -11.50 -4.91
N ALA A 112 -14.24 -12.23 -6.00
CA ALA A 112 -13.42 -13.44 -5.93
C ALA A 112 -11.99 -13.13 -5.47
N GLN A 113 -11.41 -12.02 -5.91
CA GLN A 113 -10.10 -11.54 -5.44
C GLN A 113 -10.13 -11.19 -3.94
N ARG A 114 -11.18 -10.53 -3.45
CA ARG A 114 -11.35 -10.25 -2.02
C ARG A 114 -11.41 -11.53 -1.19
N LEU A 115 -12.16 -12.53 -1.66
CA LEU A 115 -12.25 -13.84 -1.01
C LEU A 115 -10.89 -14.54 -0.96
N MET A 116 -10.10 -14.46 -2.03
CA MET A 116 -8.73 -15.01 -2.05
C MET A 116 -7.85 -14.36 -0.98
N LEU A 117 -7.96 -13.05 -0.78
CA LEU A 117 -7.26 -12.34 0.29
C LEU A 117 -7.72 -12.82 1.66
N ASP A 118 -9.03 -13.00 1.88
CA ASP A 118 -9.55 -13.49 3.17
C ASP A 118 -9.06 -14.90 3.49
N ILE A 119 -9.00 -15.78 2.49
CA ILE A 119 -8.43 -17.14 2.64
C ILE A 119 -6.94 -17.05 2.96
N SER A 120 -6.20 -16.18 2.29
CA SER A 120 -4.77 -15.95 2.54
C SER A 120 -4.53 -15.45 3.98
N THR A 121 -5.33 -14.51 4.47
CA THR A 121 -5.25 -14.01 5.84
C THR A 121 -5.50 -15.13 6.85
N ARG A 122 -6.57 -15.91 6.66
CA ARG A 122 -6.88 -17.07 7.53
C ARG A 122 -5.74 -18.09 7.54
N PHE A 123 -5.14 -18.36 6.38
CA PHE A 123 -3.98 -19.24 6.27
C PHE A 123 -2.79 -18.67 7.05
N SER A 124 -2.46 -17.40 6.85
CA SER A 124 -1.35 -16.73 7.53
C SER A 124 -1.48 -16.81 9.05
N ASP A 125 -2.67 -16.54 9.59
CA ASP A 125 -2.92 -16.57 11.03
C ASP A 125 -2.77 -18.00 11.59
N LYS A 126 -3.30 -19.00 10.89
CA LYS A 126 -3.09 -20.41 11.27
C LYS A 126 -1.64 -20.86 11.15
N SER A 127 -0.88 -20.33 10.18
CA SER A 127 0.56 -20.61 10.08
C SER A 127 1.33 -20.02 11.26
N LYS A 128 1.01 -18.79 11.70
CA LYS A 128 1.62 -18.19 12.90
C LYS A 128 1.36 -19.06 14.13
N ASP A 129 0.11 -19.46 14.34
CA ASP A 129 -0.29 -20.34 15.44
C ASP A 129 0.47 -21.68 15.39
N TYR A 130 0.64 -22.24 14.19
CA TYR A 130 1.38 -23.48 13.99
C TYR A 130 2.86 -23.34 14.39
N PHE A 131 3.53 -22.26 14.01
CA PHE A 131 4.93 -22.04 14.38
C PHE A 131 5.13 -21.73 15.87
N LEU A 132 4.16 -21.08 16.51
CA LEU A 132 4.18 -20.88 17.97
C LEU A 132 4.08 -22.22 18.71
N LYS A 133 3.22 -23.12 18.25
CA LYS A 133 3.07 -24.47 18.83
C LYS A 133 4.21 -25.41 18.46
N ASN A 134 4.89 -25.18 17.35
CA ASN A 134 6.00 -25.98 16.86
C ASN A 134 7.28 -25.14 16.69
N PRO A 135 7.96 -24.74 17.79
CA PRO A 135 9.17 -23.93 17.72
C PRO A 135 10.31 -24.57 16.92
N MET A 136 10.29 -25.89 16.71
CA MET A 136 11.26 -26.59 15.86
C MET A 136 11.16 -26.21 14.38
N MET A 137 9.96 -25.88 13.91
CA MET A 137 9.69 -25.55 12.51
C MET A 137 9.75 -24.04 12.24
N SER A 138 9.88 -23.21 13.28
CA SER A 138 9.89 -21.76 13.15
C SER A 138 11.24 -21.22 12.65
N GLU A 139 11.21 -20.28 11.70
CA GLU A 139 12.39 -19.58 11.20
C GLU A 139 13.12 -18.78 12.29
N LYS A 140 12.41 -18.35 13.35
CA LYS A 140 12.99 -17.62 14.49
C LYS A 140 14.12 -18.38 15.19
N ARG A 141 14.17 -19.71 15.03
CA ARG A 141 15.28 -20.53 15.50
C ARG A 141 16.55 -20.33 14.68
N ARG A 142 16.42 -20.26 13.35
CA ARG A 142 17.54 -20.11 12.42
C ARG A 142 18.04 -18.67 12.38
N GLN A 143 17.11 -17.72 12.40
CA GLN A 143 17.39 -16.29 12.39
C GLN A 143 16.79 -15.65 13.64
N PRO A 144 17.52 -15.64 14.76
CA PRO A 144 17.05 -15.01 15.98
C PRO A 144 17.02 -13.49 15.78
N VAL A 145 15.82 -12.91 15.74
CA VAL A 145 15.60 -11.45 15.64
C VAL A 145 15.43 -10.77 17.00
N GLU A 146 15.02 -11.53 18.01
CA GLU A 146 14.82 -11.02 19.38
C GLU A 146 16.16 -10.90 20.11
N LYS A 147 16.37 -9.81 20.86
CA LYS A 147 17.64 -9.56 21.59
C LYS A 147 18.06 -10.75 22.46
N VAL A 148 17.13 -11.32 23.23
CA VAL A 148 17.42 -12.47 24.12
C VAL A 148 17.86 -13.70 23.32
N ALA A 149 17.23 -13.95 22.17
CA ALA A 149 17.60 -15.06 21.29
C ALA A 149 18.94 -14.81 20.59
N LEU A 150 19.25 -13.55 20.25
CA LEU A 150 20.50 -13.13 19.65
C LEU A 150 21.67 -13.28 20.62
N ASP A 151 21.49 -12.87 21.88
CA ASP A 151 22.47 -13.04 22.95
C ASP A 151 22.75 -14.54 23.18
N ALA A 152 21.70 -15.37 23.27
CA ALA A 152 21.85 -16.82 23.37
C ALA A 152 22.61 -17.40 22.17
N HIS A 153 22.26 -17.01 20.94
CA HIS A 153 22.95 -17.46 19.73
C HIS A 153 24.42 -17.04 19.73
N ARG A 154 24.74 -15.80 20.10
CA ARG A 154 26.11 -15.29 20.21
C ARG A 154 26.94 -16.10 21.19
N THR A 155 26.41 -16.41 22.37
CA THR A 155 27.14 -17.23 23.36
C THR A 155 27.46 -18.64 22.84
N VAL A 156 26.55 -19.23 22.05
CA VAL A 156 26.79 -20.53 21.41
C VAL A 156 27.92 -20.43 20.37
N VAL A 157 27.88 -19.40 19.52
CA VAL A 157 28.93 -19.16 18.50
C VAL A 157 30.29 -18.92 19.14
N GLU A 158 30.38 -18.07 20.17
CA GLU A 158 31.63 -17.80 20.88
C GLU A 158 32.21 -19.07 21.55
N LYS A 159 31.36 -19.95 22.07
CA LYS A 159 31.77 -21.24 22.65
C LYS A 159 32.31 -22.21 21.60
N ILE A 160 31.75 -22.20 20.39
CA ILE A 160 32.24 -23.01 19.27
C ILE A 160 33.58 -22.47 18.77
N SER A 161 33.72 -21.14 18.64
CA SER A 161 34.94 -20.49 18.17
C SER A 161 36.15 -20.66 19.09
N LYS A 162 35.93 -20.87 20.39
CA LYS A 162 37.01 -21.08 21.38
C LYS A 162 37.45 -22.55 21.50
N ARG A 163 36.86 -23.45 20.72
CA ARG A 163 37.14 -24.88 20.72
C ARG A 163 37.93 -25.25 19.49
#